data_AF-A0A1C4W774-F1
#
_entry.id   AF-A0A1C4W774-F1
#
_cell.length_a   1.000
_cell.length_b   1.000
_cell.length_c   1.000
_cell.angle_alpha   90.00
_cell.angle_beta   90.00
_cell.angle_gamma   90.00
#
_symmetry.space_group_name_H-M   'P 1'
#
loop_
_entity.id
_entity.type
_entity.pdbx_description
1 polymer ?
#
loop_
_entity_poly.entity_id
_entity_poly.type
_entity_poly.pdbx_seq_one_letter_code
_entity_poly.pdbx_strand_id
1 'polypeptide(L)'
;MLDGRQVAVIAHATTGQLERARSIIAETARGEPWEEAVTACLAYLCTKAAAKPEGSKLDALLRSQQRLTPTPSLAVFHTRLGLTVIDAASGVDHPDVRCLAAGLINQALTFGDACVARDLLHHRDILTVADASSRAKLAEILQAAGMAHQGMPNAAHE
;
A
#
# COMPACT_ATOMS: atom_id res chain seq x y z
N MET A 1 3.67 -6.64 -14.15
CA MET A 1 5.08 -6.80 -13.74
C MET A 1 5.18 -7.94 -12.75
N LEU A 2 5.78 -9.04 -13.18
CA LEU A 2 6.04 -10.22 -12.32
C LEU A 2 7.12 -9.94 -11.27
N ASP A 3 7.08 -10.68 -10.17
CA ASP A 3 7.88 -10.45 -8.95
C ASP A 3 9.39 -10.32 -9.20
N GLY A 4 9.97 -11.17 -10.06
CA GLY A 4 11.41 -11.11 -10.36
C GLY A 4 11.86 -9.77 -10.94
N ARG A 5 11.01 -9.10 -11.72
CA ARG A 5 11.29 -7.75 -12.24
C ARG A 5 11.11 -6.68 -11.18
N GLN A 6 10.13 -6.83 -10.28
CA GLN A 6 9.95 -5.90 -9.16
C GLN A 6 11.20 -5.88 -8.25
N VAL A 7 11.72 -7.08 -7.91
CA VAL A 7 12.94 -7.24 -7.11
C VAL A 7 14.15 -6.61 -7.82
N ALA A 8 14.30 -6.85 -9.12
CA ALA A 8 15.41 -6.27 -9.89
C ALA A 8 15.36 -4.73 -9.91
N VAL A 9 14.16 -4.15 -10.09
CA VAL A 9 13.98 -2.69 -10.05
C VAL A 9 14.35 -2.13 -8.68
N ILE A 10 13.88 -2.73 -7.60
CA ILE A 10 14.19 -2.30 -6.23
C ILE A 10 15.69 -2.40 -5.97
N ALA A 11 16.34 -3.51 -6.33
CA ALA A 11 17.77 -3.71 -6.13
C ALA A 11 18.62 -2.67 -6.90
N HIS A 12 18.24 -2.36 -8.15
CA HIS A 12 18.91 -1.31 -8.90
C HIS A 12 18.65 0.08 -8.30
N ALA A 13 17.44 0.37 -7.84
CA ALA A 13 17.11 1.64 -7.24
C ALA A 13 17.89 1.89 -5.93
N THR A 14 17.96 0.89 -5.05
CA THR A 14 18.66 1.00 -3.75
C THR A 14 20.18 1.06 -3.89
N THR A 15 20.74 0.57 -4.99
CA THR A 15 22.18 0.66 -5.32
C THR A 15 22.52 1.89 -6.18
N GLY A 16 21.58 2.82 -6.38
CA GLY A 16 21.78 4.05 -7.14
C GLY A 16 21.79 3.87 -8.67
N GLN A 17 21.52 2.67 -9.17
CA GLN A 17 21.49 2.33 -10.59
C GLN A 17 20.13 2.70 -11.23
N LEU A 18 19.70 3.96 -11.05
CA LEU A 18 18.35 4.41 -11.40
C LEU A 18 18.01 4.28 -12.89
N GLU A 19 18.98 4.45 -13.79
CA GLU A 19 18.74 4.25 -15.22
C GLU A 19 18.48 2.78 -15.58
N ARG A 20 19.14 1.82 -14.90
CA ARG A 20 18.84 0.38 -15.06
C ARG A 20 17.46 0.04 -14.54
N ALA A 21 17.11 0.54 -13.35
CA ALA A 21 15.76 0.39 -12.79
C ALA A 21 14.69 0.92 -13.74
N ARG A 22 14.93 2.10 -14.34
CA ARG A 22 14.02 2.70 -15.33
C ARG A 22 13.92 1.93 -16.64
N SER A 23 15.01 1.34 -17.13
CA SER A 23 14.99 0.48 -18.32
C SER A 23 14.06 -0.72 -18.11
N ILE A 24 14.20 -1.42 -16.98
CA ILE A 24 13.35 -2.58 -16.65
C ILE A 24 11.87 -2.17 -16.57
N ILE A 25 11.58 -1.01 -15.98
CA ILE A 25 10.21 -0.48 -15.92
C ILE A 25 9.69 -0.19 -17.34
N ALA A 26 10.50 0.43 -18.20
CA ALA A 26 10.10 0.78 -19.57
C ALA A 26 9.87 -0.45 -20.46
N GLU A 27 10.65 -1.52 -20.25
CA GLU A 27 10.54 -2.81 -20.95
C GLU A 27 9.42 -3.71 -20.39
N THR A 28 8.79 -3.30 -19.28
CA THR A 28 7.71 -4.06 -18.68
C THR A 28 6.41 -3.81 -19.43
N ALA A 29 5.87 -4.88 -20.02
CA ALA A 29 4.57 -4.86 -20.67
C ALA A 29 3.45 -4.48 -19.69
N ARG A 30 2.42 -3.82 -20.20
CA ARG A 30 1.20 -3.55 -19.44
C ARG A 30 0.55 -4.88 -19.08
N GLY A 31 0.12 -4.97 -17.83
CA GLY A 31 -0.42 -6.17 -17.24
C GLY A 31 -1.80 -5.92 -16.64
N GLU A 32 -2.15 -6.71 -15.64
CA GLU A 32 -3.38 -6.51 -14.87
C GLU A 32 -3.37 -5.16 -14.11
N PRO A 33 -4.52 -4.62 -13.69
CA PRO A 33 -4.58 -3.32 -13.01
C PRO A 33 -3.64 -3.21 -11.78
N TRP A 34 -3.51 -4.29 -11.00
CA TRP A 34 -2.60 -4.34 -9.86
C TRP A 34 -1.13 -4.30 -10.29
N GLU A 35 -0.79 -4.95 -11.41
CA GLU A 35 0.54 -4.93 -11.98
C GLU A 35 0.92 -3.54 -12.49
N GLU A 36 -0.03 -2.84 -13.12
CA GLU A 36 0.15 -1.46 -13.55
C GLU A 36 0.36 -0.52 -12.36
N ALA A 37 -0.38 -0.72 -11.26
CA ALA A 37 -0.25 0.08 -10.06
C ALA A 37 1.10 -0.09 -9.37
N VAL A 38 1.61 -1.32 -9.27
CA VAL A 38 2.97 -1.59 -8.78
C VAL A 38 4.02 -0.96 -9.70
N THR A 39 3.86 -1.09 -11.02
CA THR A 39 4.78 -0.49 -12.01
C THR A 39 4.83 1.03 -11.90
N ALA A 40 3.66 1.68 -11.77
CA ALA A 40 3.57 3.12 -11.56
C ALA A 40 4.23 3.56 -10.24
N CYS A 41 4.07 2.78 -9.17
CA CYS A 41 4.67 3.07 -7.87
C CYS A 41 6.21 3.03 -7.96
N LEU A 42 6.79 1.98 -8.55
CA LEU A 42 8.23 1.89 -8.74
C LEU A 42 8.78 2.99 -9.67
N ALA A 43 8.04 3.35 -10.72
CA ALA A 43 8.42 4.43 -11.63
C ALA A 43 8.47 5.79 -10.92
N TYR A 44 7.51 6.04 -10.03
CA TYR A 44 7.46 7.23 -9.20
C TYR A 44 8.63 7.25 -8.20
N LEU A 45 8.86 6.16 -7.47
CA LEU A 45 9.99 6.03 -6.53
C LEU A 45 11.35 6.24 -7.21
N CYS A 46 11.57 5.68 -8.40
CA CYS A 46 12.81 5.91 -9.16
C CYS A 46 12.98 7.38 -9.59
N THR A 47 11.88 8.11 -9.78
CA THR A 47 11.91 9.53 -10.16
C THR A 47 12.24 10.41 -8.97
N LYS A 48 11.61 10.10 -7.83
CA LYS A 48 11.89 10.74 -6.55
C LYS A 48 13.34 10.54 -6.12
N ALA A 49 13.85 9.31 -6.23
CA ALA A 49 15.26 9.02 -5.95
C ALA A 49 16.24 9.78 -6.86
N ALA A 50 15.81 10.15 -8.08
CA ALA A 50 16.59 10.95 -9.01
C ALA A 50 16.43 12.47 -8.81
N ALA A 51 15.66 12.92 -7.81
CA ALA A 51 15.27 14.31 -7.58
C ALA A 51 14.70 15.00 -8.84
N LYS A 52 13.98 14.25 -9.67
CA LYS A 52 13.36 14.75 -10.92
C LYS A 52 11.94 15.25 -10.65
N PRO A 53 11.40 16.15 -11.49
CA PRO A 53 10.03 16.63 -11.34
C PRO A 53 9.02 15.47 -11.29
N GLU A 54 8.21 15.43 -10.23
CA GLU A 54 7.42 14.24 -9.89
C GLU A 54 5.93 14.37 -10.22
N GLY A 55 5.40 15.59 -10.38
CA GLY A 55 3.96 15.86 -10.39
C GLY A 55 3.16 14.99 -11.37
N SER A 56 3.58 14.93 -12.64
CA SER A 56 2.89 14.11 -13.65
C SER A 56 2.93 12.60 -13.37
N LYS A 57 3.94 12.13 -12.62
CA LYS A 57 4.06 10.72 -12.24
C LYS A 57 3.28 10.38 -10.98
N LEU A 58 3.15 11.33 -10.04
CA LEU A 58 2.27 11.17 -8.89
C LEU A 58 0.81 11.02 -9.34
N ASP A 59 0.36 11.88 -10.27
CA ASP A 59 -1.00 11.79 -10.81
C ASP A 59 -1.24 10.45 -11.52
N ALA A 60 -0.25 9.96 -12.27
CA ALA A 60 -0.35 8.67 -12.94
C ALA A 60 -0.43 7.50 -11.94
N LEU A 61 0.33 7.57 -10.84
CA LEU A 61 0.29 6.62 -9.75
C LEU A 61 -1.06 6.64 -9.05
N LEU A 62 -1.58 7.81 -8.67
CA LEU A 62 -2.89 7.94 -8.03
C LEU A 62 -4.03 7.42 -8.93
N ARG A 63 -4.00 7.75 -10.23
CA ARG A 63 -4.95 7.17 -11.20
C ARG A 63 -4.85 5.65 -11.30
N SER A 64 -3.65 5.07 -11.15
CA SER A 64 -3.50 3.61 -11.14
C SER A 64 -4.09 2.97 -9.88
N GLN A 65 -3.95 3.61 -8.72
CA GLN A 65 -4.57 3.16 -7.47
C GLN A 65 -6.11 3.19 -7.56
N GLN A 66 -6.67 4.23 -8.16
CA GLN A 66 -8.13 4.36 -8.33
C GLN A 66 -8.75 3.27 -9.23
N ARG A 67 -7.96 2.63 -10.11
CA ARG A 67 -8.44 1.52 -10.94
C ARG A 67 -8.45 0.19 -10.21
N LEU A 68 -7.90 0.13 -9.01
CA LEU A 68 -7.90 -1.10 -8.21
C LEU A 68 -9.26 -1.29 -7.57
N THR A 69 -9.87 -2.45 -7.80
CA THR A 69 -11.08 -2.87 -7.11
C THR A 69 -10.69 -3.62 -5.84
N PRO A 70 -10.94 -3.07 -4.64
CA PRO A 70 -10.61 -3.75 -3.40
C PRO A 70 -11.50 -4.98 -3.23
N THR A 71 -10.88 -6.12 -2.93
CA THR A 71 -11.59 -7.34 -2.51
C THR A 71 -11.06 -7.77 -1.14
N PRO A 72 -11.86 -8.49 -0.34
CA PRO A 72 -11.38 -9.02 0.94
C PRO A 72 -10.11 -9.87 0.79
N SER A 73 -10.02 -10.69 -0.27
CA SER A 73 -8.86 -11.54 -0.53
C SER A 73 -7.57 -10.79 -0.86
N LEU A 74 -7.68 -9.55 -1.34
CA LEU A 74 -6.54 -8.69 -1.69
C LEU A 74 -6.40 -7.49 -0.74
N ALA A 75 -7.15 -7.43 0.34
CA ALA A 75 -7.23 -6.27 1.24
C ALA A 75 -5.85 -5.88 1.79
N VAL A 76 -5.06 -6.86 2.25
CA VAL A 76 -3.69 -6.64 2.75
C VAL A 76 -2.78 -6.10 1.66
N PHE A 77 -2.85 -6.66 0.45
CA PHE A 77 -2.05 -6.21 -0.68
C PHE A 77 -2.37 -4.76 -1.06
N HIS A 78 -3.65 -4.45 -1.27
CA HIS A 78 -4.10 -3.10 -1.60
C HIS A 78 -3.73 -2.09 -0.53
N THR A 79 -3.88 -2.46 0.74
CA THR A 79 -3.51 -1.61 1.86
C THR A 79 -2.03 -1.29 1.81
N ARG A 80 -1.16 -2.29 1.71
CA ARG A 80 0.29 -2.08 1.71
C ARG A 80 0.77 -1.30 0.48
N LEU A 81 0.17 -1.54 -0.68
CA LEU A 81 0.45 -0.74 -1.87
C LEU A 81 0.04 0.72 -1.65
N GLY A 82 -1.14 0.97 -1.10
CA GLY A 82 -1.61 2.32 -0.79
C GLY A 82 -0.75 3.04 0.25
N LEU A 83 -0.32 2.35 1.32
CA LEU A 83 0.63 2.87 2.30
C LEU A 83 1.97 3.23 1.65
N THR A 84 2.47 2.37 0.76
CA THR A 84 3.69 2.65 -0.01
C THR A 84 3.55 3.92 -0.86
N VAL A 85 2.37 4.18 -1.44
CA VAL A 85 2.11 5.42 -2.19
C VAL A 85 2.13 6.65 -1.28
N ILE A 86 1.57 6.56 -0.06
CA ILE A 86 1.58 7.64 0.93
C ILE A 86 3.02 7.96 1.35
N ASP A 87 3.80 6.93 1.69
CA ASP A 87 5.23 7.07 2.02
C ASP A 87 6.02 7.68 0.85
N ALA A 88 5.75 7.21 -0.36
CA ALA A 88 6.38 7.72 -1.57
C ALA A 88 6.02 9.20 -1.79
N ALA A 89 4.79 9.63 -1.52
CA ALA A 89 4.35 11.02 -1.62
C ALA A 89 4.87 11.91 -0.47
N SER A 90 5.63 11.34 0.48
CA SER A 90 6.10 12.01 1.70
C SER A 90 4.98 12.45 2.64
N GLY A 91 3.86 11.72 2.65
CA GLY A 91 2.73 11.95 3.56
C GLY A 91 1.42 12.28 2.84
N VAL A 92 0.51 12.97 3.55
CA VAL A 92 -0.91 13.16 3.16
C VAL A 92 -1.28 14.63 2.90
N ASP A 93 -0.30 15.48 2.62
CA ASP A 93 -0.56 16.90 2.33
C ASP A 93 -1.24 17.09 0.97
N HIS A 94 -0.95 16.20 0.01
CA HIS A 94 -1.64 16.18 -1.27
C HIS A 94 -3.10 15.68 -1.11
N PRO A 95 -4.11 16.41 -1.62
CA PRO A 95 -5.52 16.09 -1.40
C PRO A 95 -5.90 14.69 -1.88
N ASP A 96 -5.39 14.25 -3.04
CA ASP A 96 -5.67 12.90 -3.55
C ASP A 96 -4.98 11.79 -2.75
N VAL A 97 -3.82 12.07 -2.14
CA VAL A 97 -3.15 11.10 -1.26
C VAL A 97 -3.89 11.00 0.07
N ARG A 98 -4.42 12.12 0.59
CA ARG A 98 -5.34 12.12 1.73
C ARG A 98 -6.63 11.37 1.44
N CYS A 99 -7.18 11.52 0.23
CA CYS A 99 -8.36 10.78 -0.22
C CYS A 99 -8.09 9.27 -0.28
N LEU A 100 -6.92 8.87 -0.80
CA LEU A 100 -6.45 7.48 -0.77
C LEU A 100 -6.38 6.95 0.66
N ALA A 101 -5.76 7.70 1.59
CA ALA A 101 -5.67 7.32 3.01
C ALA A 101 -7.06 7.11 3.65
N ALA A 102 -8.01 8.03 3.40
CA ALA A 102 -9.38 7.89 3.87
C ALA A 102 -10.08 6.65 3.26
N GLY A 103 -9.83 6.37 1.98
CA GLY A 103 -10.32 5.17 1.30
C GLY A 103 -9.82 3.88 1.95
N LEU A 104 -8.53 3.80 2.29
CA LEU A 104 -7.94 2.64 2.98
C LEU A 104 -8.57 2.42 4.36
N ILE A 105 -8.80 3.48 5.14
CA ILE A 105 -9.46 3.40 6.44
C ILE A 105 -10.87 2.83 6.27
N ASN A 106 -11.65 3.37 5.34
CA ASN A 106 -13.03 2.90 5.10
C ASN A 106 -13.06 1.44 4.65
N GLN A 107 -12.13 1.02 3.79
CA GLN A 107 -12.01 -0.36 3.34
C GLN A 107 -11.69 -1.30 4.51
N ALA A 108 -10.76 -0.91 5.39
CA ALA A 108 -10.41 -1.70 6.56
C ALA A 108 -11.59 -1.88 7.51
N LEU A 109 -12.37 -0.82 7.76
CA LEU A 109 -13.58 -0.87 8.56
C LEU A 109 -14.68 -1.73 7.91
N THR A 110 -14.73 -1.78 6.57
CA THR A 110 -15.71 -2.57 5.82
C THR A 110 -15.36 -4.05 5.81
N PHE A 111 -14.08 -4.39 5.60
CA PHE A 111 -13.64 -5.78 5.51
C PHE A 111 -13.36 -6.42 6.87
N GLY A 112 -13.07 -5.63 7.90
CA GLY A 112 -12.83 -6.16 9.24
C GLY A 112 -11.56 -7.01 9.37
N ASP A 113 -10.59 -6.83 8.47
CA ASP A 113 -9.35 -7.59 8.47
C ASP A 113 -8.36 -7.04 9.52
N ALA A 114 -7.96 -7.90 10.47
CA ALA A 114 -7.07 -7.50 11.56
C ALA A 114 -5.63 -7.20 11.12
N CYS A 115 -5.13 -7.83 10.04
CA CYS A 115 -3.82 -7.49 9.49
C CYS A 115 -3.85 -6.10 8.87
N VAL A 116 -4.91 -5.78 8.12
CA VAL A 116 -5.13 -4.44 7.56
C VAL A 116 -5.27 -3.41 8.68
N ALA A 117 -6.11 -3.67 9.69
CA ALA A 117 -6.30 -2.75 10.81
C ALA A 117 -4.99 -2.47 11.56
N ARG A 118 -4.18 -3.50 11.80
CA ARG A 118 -2.85 -3.36 12.39
C ARG A 118 -1.92 -2.51 11.53
N ASP A 119 -1.85 -2.79 10.23
CA ASP A 119 -0.96 -2.06 9.32
C ASP A 119 -1.35 -0.56 9.26
N LEU A 120 -2.65 -0.24 9.27
CA LEU A 120 -3.14 1.15 9.35
C LEU A 120 -2.85 1.83 10.69
N LEU A 121 -3.05 1.15 11.82
CA LEU A 121 -2.81 1.71 13.16
C LEU A 121 -1.33 2.00 13.43
N HIS A 122 -0.40 1.31 12.74
CA HIS A 122 1.03 1.56 12.86
C HIS A 122 1.56 2.61 11.87
N HIS A 123 0.74 3.10 10.95
CA HIS A 123 1.18 4.06 9.94
C HIS A 123 0.90 5.50 10.38
N ARG A 124 1.96 6.27 10.67
CA ARG A 124 1.85 7.64 11.23
C ARG A 124 0.92 8.54 10.41
N ASP A 125 1.10 8.58 9.09
CA ASP A 125 0.34 9.52 8.25
C ASP A 125 -1.14 9.12 8.12
N ILE A 126 -1.46 7.83 8.22
CA ILE A 126 -2.85 7.35 8.32
C ILE A 126 -3.50 7.87 9.60
N LEU A 127 -2.76 7.84 10.72
CA LEU A 127 -3.28 8.36 11.97
C LEU A 127 -3.63 9.86 11.86
N THR A 128 -2.91 10.66 11.08
CA THR A 128 -3.28 12.08 10.88
C THR A 128 -4.60 12.28 10.13
N VAL A 129 -5.05 11.28 9.35
CA VAL A 129 -6.30 11.31 8.59
C VAL A 129 -7.45 10.65 9.36
N ALA A 130 -7.16 9.58 10.11
CA ALA A 130 -8.16 8.84 10.86
C ALA A 130 -8.72 9.67 12.03
N ASP A 131 -10.05 9.81 12.08
CA ASP A 131 -10.73 10.37 13.24
C ASP A 131 -10.70 9.40 14.44
N ALA A 132 -11.06 9.90 15.63
CA ALA A 132 -11.03 9.10 16.85
C ALA A 132 -11.92 7.86 16.78
N SER A 133 -13.08 7.97 16.13
CA SER A 133 -14.04 6.87 15.93
C SER A 133 -13.44 5.75 15.07
N SER A 134 -12.83 6.10 13.94
CA SER A 134 -12.19 5.14 13.04
C SER A 134 -11.03 4.44 13.72
N ARG A 135 -10.20 5.17 14.47
CA ARG A 135 -9.10 4.58 15.24
C ARG A 135 -9.59 3.58 16.29
N ALA A 136 -10.66 3.93 17.02
CA ALA A 136 -11.26 3.03 18.00
C ALA A 136 -11.78 1.74 17.35
N LYS A 137 -12.52 1.86 16.24
CA LYS A 137 -13.04 0.69 15.51
C LYS A 137 -11.94 -0.20 14.92
N LEU A 138 -10.88 0.39 14.37
CA LEU A 138 -9.71 -0.39 13.91
C LEU A 138 -9.05 -1.14 15.07
N ALA A 139 -8.95 -0.53 16.25
CA ALA A 139 -8.44 -1.19 17.44
C ALA A 139 -9.35 -2.33 17.89
N GLU A 140 -10.68 -2.14 17.87
CA GLU A 140 -11.66 -3.20 18.18
C GLU A 140 -11.51 -4.40 17.23
N ILE A 141 -11.38 -4.16 15.92
CA ILE A 141 -11.13 -5.22 14.93
C ILE A 141 -9.87 -6.02 15.29
N LEU A 142 -8.77 -5.33 15.62
CA LEU A 142 -7.51 -5.97 15.98
C LEU A 142 -7.63 -6.78 17.28
N GLN A 143 -8.31 -6.26 18.29
CA GLN A 143 -8.51 -6.95 19.57
C GLN A 143 -9.40 -8.19 19.41
N ALA A 144 -10.50 -8.10 18.65
CA ALA A 144 -11.39 -9.22 18.41
C ALA A 144 -10.67 -10.42 17.78
N ALA A 145 -9.75 -10.18 16.84
CA ALA A 145 -8.93 -11.24 16.24
C ALA A 145 -7.93 -11.87 17.24
N GLY A 146 -7.35 -11.06 18.13
CA GLY A 146 -6.48 -11.56 19.20
C GLY A 146 -7.22 -12.47 20.18
N MET A 147 -8.45 -12.10 20.54
CA MET A 147 -9.31 -12.91 21.44
C MET A 147 -9.77 -14.21 20.78
N ALA A 148 -10.10 -14.19 19.48
CA ALA A 148 -10.45 -15.40 18.74
C ALA A 148 -9.30 -16.41 18.70
N HIS A 149 -8.05 -15.94 18.63
CA HIS A 149 -6.86 -16.79 18.66
C HIS A 149 -6.60 -17.41 20.05
N GLN A 150 -7.02 -16.74 21.13
CA GLN A 150 -6.93 -17.27 22.50
C GLN A 150 -8.07 -18.24 22.87
N GLY A 151 -9.17 -18.22 22.12
CA GLY A 151 -10.32 -19.12 22.29
C GLY A 151 -10.19 -20.47 21.58
N MET A 152 -9.12 -20.71 20.81
CA MET A 152 -8.88 -22.03 20.21
C MET A 152 -8.43 -23.02 21.30
N PRO A 153 -9.19 -24.09 21.57
CA PRO A 153 -8.75 -25.11 22.51
C PRO A 153 -7.47 -25.75 22.00
N ASN A 154 -6.46 -25.80 22.87
CA ASN A 154 -5.28 -26.63 22.73
C ASN A 154 -5.71 -28.10 22.73
N ALA A 155 -6.16 -28.61 21.58
CA ALA A 155 -6.38 -30.03 21.37
C ALA A 155 -5.01 -30.71 21.19
N ALA A 156 -4.26 -30.75 22.29
CA ALA A 156 -3.04 -31.53 22.42
C ALA A 156 -3.34 -32.71 23.35
N HIS A 157 -3.36 -33.89 22.73
CA HIS A 157 -3.13 -35.24 23.28
C HIS A 157 -4.25 -35.93 24.06
N GLU A 158 -4.83 -36.95 23.44
CA GLU A 158 -4.64 -38.36 23.84
C GLU A 158 -4.48 -39.25 22.59
#